data_AF-A0A0B6YG18-F1
#
_entry.id   AF-A0A0B6YG18-F1
#
_cell.length_a   1.000
_cell.length_b   1.000
_cell.length_c   1.000
_cell.angle_alpha   90.00
_cell.angle_beta   90.00
_cell.angle_gamma   90.00
#
_symmetry.space_group_name_H-M   'P 1'
#
loop_
_entity.id
_entity.type
_entity.pdbx_description
1 polymer ?
#
loop_
_entity_poly.entity_id
_entity_poly.type
_entity_poly.pdbx_seq_one_letter_code
_entity_poly.pdbx_strand_id
1 'polypeptide(L)' 'QEDSYFFSYADIPLKCVKNGVDYNILETARLIFPGEDLIRDMFSDGYPAGDILIGVFSRKEDDSHIVDSAMCVYTM' A
#
# COMPACT_ATOMS: atom_id res chain seq x y z
N GLN A 1 -21.60 -4.54 2.55
CA GLN A 1 -21.36 -4.11 3.95
C GLN A 1 -22.36 -4.73 4.94
N GLU A 2 -23.20 -5.69 4.52
CA GLU A 2 -24.09 -6.41 5.43
C GLU A 2 -23.37 -7.61 6.04
N ASP A 3 -22.87 -7.45 7.27
CA ASP A 3 -22.23 -8.52 8.04
C ASP A 3 -22.43 -8.28 9.55
N SER A 4 -23.63 -8.55 10.05
CA SER A 4 -24.01 -8.29 11.44
C SER A 4 -23.24 -9.11 12.48
N TYR A 5 -22.49 -10.13 12.05
CA TYR A 5 -21.76 -11.05 12.93
C TYR A 5 -20.24 -11.02 12.72
N PHE A 6 -19.74 -10.11 11.87
CA PHE A 6 -18.30 -9.95 11.60
C PHE A 6 -17.62 -11.21 11.03
N PHE A 7 -18.38 -12.08 10.37
CA PHE A 7 -17.82 -13.31 9.78
C PHE A 7 -16.88 -13.04 8.59
N SER A 8 -16.93 -11.83 8.03
CA SER A 8 -16.06 -11.40 6.94
C SER A 8 -14.74 -10.76 7.39
N TYR A 9 -14.46 -10.67 8.71
CA TYR A 9 -13.23 -10.07 9.21
C TYR A 9 -11.99 -10.77 8.63
N ALA A 10 -11.12 -9.98 8.02
CA ALA A 10 -9.82 -10.41 7.53
C ALA A 10 -8.77 -9.36 7.91
N ASP A 11 -7.62 -9.83 8.38
CA ASP A 11 -6.47 -9.01 8.71
C ASP A 11 -5.26 -9.56 7.95
N ILE A 12 -4.78 -8.78 6.98
CA ILE A 12 -3.69 -9.16 6.09
C ILE A 12 -2.65 -8.05 6.16
N PRO A 13 -1.40 -8.35 6.57
CA PRO A 13 -0.36 -7.35 6.62
C PRO A 13 0.01 -6.88 5.20
N LEU A 14 0.01 -5.57 5.00
CA LEU A 14 0.53 -4.96 3.79
C LEU A 14 2.05 -4.96 3.82
N LYS A 15 2.68 -5.30 2.70
CA LYS A 15 4.13 -5.35 2.57
C LYS A 15 4.62 -4.25 1.62
N CYS A 16 5.67 -3.55 2.01
CA CYS A 16 6.30 -2.50 1.21
C CYS A 16 7.82 -2.70 1.25
N VAL A 17 8.36 -3.42 0.27
CA VAL A 17 9.79 -3.78 0.26
C VAL A 17 10.51 -3.08 -0.89
N LYS A 18 11.64 -2.47 -0.58
CA LYS A 18 12.57 -1.94 -1.58
C LYS A 18 14.00 -2.36 -1.22
N ASN A 19 14.70 -2.99 -2.17
CA ASN A 19 16.08 -3.44 -1.99
C ASN A 19 16.31 -4.30 -0.71
N GLY A 20 15.34 -5.12 -0.33
CA GLY A 20 15.41 -5.97 0.86
C GLY A 20 15.09 -5.27 2.19
N VAL A 21 14.80 -3.96 2.18
CA VAL A 21 14.32 -3.21 3.34
C VAL A 21 12.79 -3.25 3.37
N ASP A 22 12.22 -3.66 4.49
CA ASP A 22 10.78 -3.69 4.73
C ASP A 22 10.33 -2.41 5.46
N TYR A 23 9.52 -1.60 4.78
CA TYR A 23 8.90 -0.39 5.31
C TYR A 23 7.52 -0.78 5.87
N ASN A 24 7.45 -0.96 7.18
CA ASN A 24 6.36 -1.69 7.83
C ASN A 24 5.53 -0.85 8.82
N ILE A 25 5.80 0.44 8.93
CA ILE A 25 5.02 1.38 9.74
C ILE A 25 4.22 2.28 8.80
N LEU A 26 2.90 2.15 8.79
CA LEU A 26 2.03 2.99 7.96
C LEU A 26 1.92 4.41 8.57
N GLU A 27 2.28 5.42 7.78
CA GLU A 27 2.19 6.83 8.16
C GLU A 27 0.91 7.48 7.65
N THR A 28 0.58 7.25 6.37
CA THR A 28 -0.64 7.75 5.75
C THR A 28 -1.03 6.90 4.56
N ALA A 29 -2.31 6.93 4.20
CA ALA A 29 -2.83 6.22 3.04
C ALA A 29 -3.94 7.01 2.34
N ARG A 30 -4.08 6.79 1.03
CA ARG A 30 -5.16 7.38 0.23
C ARG A 30 -5.61 6.44 -0.87
N LEU A 31 -6.92 6.35 -1.04
CA LEU A 31 -7.56 5.69 -2.17
C LEU A 31 -7.69 6.68 -3.33
N ILE A 32 -7.21 6.32 -4.52
CA ILE A 32 -7.31 7.17 -5.71
C ILE A 32 -7.67 6.35 -6.95
N PHE A 33 -8.25 7.01 -7.95
CA PHE A 33 -8.33 6.47 -9.29
C PHE A 33 -6.98 6.69 -10.01
N PRO A 34 -6.32 5.66 -10.55
CA PRO A 34 -5.01 5.81 -11.17
C PRO A 34 -5.12 6.52 -12.54
N GLY A 35 -4.15 7.38 -12.85
CA GLY A 35 -4.02 7.99 -14.17
C GLY A 35 -3.40 7.05 -15.20
N GLU A 36 -3.55 7.34 -16.50
CA GLU A 36 -3.11 6.45 -17.59
C GLU A 36 -1.63 6.07 -17.53
N ASP A 37 -0.74 7.01 -17.20
CA ASP A 37 0.70 6.75 -17.11
C ASP A 37 1.04 5.73 -16.02
N LEU A 38 0.44 5.90 -14.83
CA LEU A 38 0.64 4.96 -13.73
C LEU A 38 0.14 3.57 -14.08
N ILE A 39 -1.00 3.49 -14.79
CA ILE A 39 -1.56 2.21 -15.20
C ILE A 39 -0.67 1.51 -16.22
N ARG A 40 -0.25 2.25 -17.25
CA ARG A 40 0.62 1.72 -18.31
C ARG A 40 1.93 1.18 -17.75
N ASP A 41 2.53 1.88 -16.79
CA ASP A 41 3.87 1.58 -16.32
C ASP A 41 3.89 0.54 -15.17
N MET A 42 2.84 0.48 -14.34
CA MET A 42 2.78 -0.45 -13.18
C MET A 42 1.90 -1.68 -13.38
N PHE A 43 0.92 -1.64 -14.29
CA PHE A 43 -0.07 -2.71 -14.44
C PHE A 43 -0.12 -3.25 -15.88
N SER A 44 1.01 -3.77 -16.36
CA SER A 44 1.15 -4.33 -17.71
C SER A 44 0.20 -5.49 -18.01
N ASP A 45 -0.22 -6.22 -16.97
CA ASP A 45 -1.03 -7.43 -17.09
C ASP A 45 -2.55 -7.16 -17.00
N GLY A 46 -2.95 -5.89 -16.87
CA GLY A 46 -4.35 -5.48 -16.86
C GLY A 46 -4.59 -4.18 -16.09
N TYR A 47 -5.56 -3.38 -16.52
CA TYR A 47 -5.98 -2.17 -15.82
C TYR A 47 -6.63 -2.56 -14.48
N PRO A 48 -6.28 -1.91 -13.34
CA PRO A 48 -7.05 -2.07 -12.12
C PRO A 48 -8.50 -1.69 -12.41
N ALA A 49 -9.44 -2.55 -12.05
CA ALA A 49 -10.86 -2.36 -12.36
C ALA A 49 -11.48 -1.19 -11.56
N GLY A 50 -10.73 -0.60 -10.62
CA GLY A 50 -11.18 0.49 -9.76
C GLY A 50 -10.01 1.24 -9.13
N ASP A 51 -10.25 1.73 -7.92
CA ASP A 51 -9.28 2.52 -7.20
C ASP A 51 -8.03 1.73 -6.80
N ILE A 52 -6.91 2.43 -6.65
CA ILE A 52 -5.67 1.92 -6.06
C ILE A 52 -5.47 2.54 -4.68
N LEU A 53 -4.89 1.77 -3.77
CA LEU A 53 -4.45 2.26 -2.47
C LEU A 53 -2.99 2.69 -2.57
N ILE A 54 -2.72 3.94 -2.20
CA ILE A 54 -1.37 4.46 -2.00
C ILE A 54 -1.13 4.53 -0.50
N GLY A 55 -0.03 3.94 -0.03
CA GLY A 55 0.43 4.05 1.36
C GLY A 55 1.85 4.60 1.44
N VAL A 56 2.11 5.46 2.42
CA VAL A 56 3.45 5.89 2.79
C VAL A 56 3.84 5.14 4.06
N PHE A 57 4.97 4.45 4.00
CA PHE A 57 5.48 3.63 5.08
C PHE A 57 6.85 4.09 5.51
N SER A 58 7.10 4.17 6.81
CA SER A 58 8.44 4.31 7.36
C SER A 58 9.02 2.95 7.73
N ARG A 59 10.34 2.88 7.77
CA ARG A 59 11.04 1.73 8.33
C ARG A 59 11.15 1.92 9.83
N LYS A 60 10.86 0.87 10.60
CA LYS A 60 11.25 0.83 12.01
C LYS A 60 12.78 0.85 12.14
N GLU A 61 13.36 1.98 12.55
CA GLU A 61 14.76 2.06 13.00
C GLU A 61 14.83 2.04 14.53
N ASP A 62 15.90 1.45 15.07
CA ASP A 62 16.05 1.24 16.51
C ASP A 62 16.60 2.46 17.27
N ASP A 63 17.22 3.48 16.63
CA ASP A 63 17.74 4.65 17.38
C ASP A 63 18.20 5.87 16.53
N SER A 64 17.82 5.98 15.25
CA SER A 64 18.34 7.02 14.35
C SER A 64 17.22 7.98 13.91
N HIS A 65 17.46 9.28 14.05
CA HIS A 65 16.54 10.36 13.67
C HIS A 65 16.32 10.49 12.14
N ILE A 66 16.80 9.55 11.33
CA ILE A 66 16.58 9.54 9.89
C ILE A 66 15.27 8.79 9.62
N VAL A 67 14.22 9.54 9.30
CA VAL A 67 12.96 8.96 8.85
C VAL A 67 13.14 8.49 7.40
N ASP A 68 13.58 7.25 7.22
CA ASP A 68 13.57 6.59 5.91
C ASP A 68 12.15 6.09 5.61
N SER A 69 11.61 6.48 4.46
CA SER A 69 10.23 6.18 4.07
C SER A 69 10.10 5.81 2.60
N ALA A 70 9.07 5.02 2.31
CA ALA A 70 8.73 4.54 0.98
C ALA A 70 7.25 4.75 0.70
N MET A 71 6.93 5.03 -0.57
CA MET A 71 5.55 5.05 -1.07
C MET A 71 5.30 3.75 -1.82
N CYS A 72 4.24 3.05 -1.46
CA CYS A 72 3.82 1.79 -2.07
C CYS A 72 2.40 1.92 -2.65
N VAL A 73 2.16 1.17 -3.73
CA VAL A 73 0.90 1.17 -4.49
C VAL A 73 0.33 -0.24 -4.48
N TYR A 74 -0.95 -0.36 -4.15
CA TYR A 74 -1.69 -1.62 -4.09
C TYR A 74 -2.94 -1.55 -4.98
N THR A 75 -3.15 -2.59 -5.76
CA THR A 75 -4.41 -2.79 -6.51
C THR A 75 -5.49 -3.31 -5.57
N MET A 76 -6.72 -2.79 -5.70
CA MET A 76 -7.88 -3.23 -4.94
C MET A 76 -8.85 -4.08 -5.78
#